data_AF-A0A512C4L8-F1
#
_entry.id   AF-A0A512C4L8-F1
#
_cell.length_a   1.000
_cell.length_b   1.000
_cell.length_c   1.000
_cell.angle_alpha   90.00
_cell.angle_beta   90.00
_cell.angle_gamma   90.00
#
_symmetry.space_group_name_H-M   'P 1'
#
loop_
_entity.id
_entity.type
_entity.pdbx_description
1 polymer ?
#
loop_
_entity_poly.entity_id
_entity_poly.type
_entity_poly.pdbx_seq_one_letter_code
_entity_poly.pdbx_strand_id
1 'polypeptide(L)'
;MRTMILVASILGLAPALAQDAPSLWRDPDGGCTYFKLGDTLSLRYQRDGFPDCPEARQETGRPPMPSVDQTGAVTRDDVRDVTRAIEGLTRRLDEVKREFERRGRY
;
A
#
# COMPACT_ATOMS: atom_id res chain seq x y z
N MET A 1 54.60 -5.43 -17.73
CA MET A 1 53.32 -6.18 -17.84
C MET A 1 52.66 -6.51 -16.47
N ARG A 2 53.11 -5.96 -15.33
CA ARG A 2 52.45 -6.18 -14.01
C ARG A 2 51.63 -4.97 -13.52
N THR A 3 51.89 -3.78 -14.08
CA THR A 3 51.19 -2.54 -13.75
C THR A 3 49.86 -2.35 -14.47
N MET A 4 49.63 -3.05 -15.60
CA MET A 4 48.36 -2.96 -16.33
C MET A 4 47.19 -3.72 -15.67
N ILE A 5 47.49 -4.69 -14.79
CA ILE A 5 46.44 -5.50 -14.15
C ILE A 5 45.78 -4.74 -12.99
N LEU A 6 46.45 -3.75 -12.40
CA LEU A 6 45.91 -3.00 -11.25
C LEU A 6 44.86 -1.95 -11.63
N VAL A 7 44.90 -1.40 -12.86
CA VAL A 7 43.98 -0.34 -13.29
C VAL A 7 42.60 -0.91 -13.66
N ALA A 8 42.54 -2.14 -14.18
CA ALA A 8 41.28 -2.79 -14.56
C ALA A 8 40.40 -3.16 -13.35
N SER A 9 41.00 -3.43 -12.19
CA SER A 9 40.27 -3.82 -10.98
C SER A 9 39.56 -2.66 -10.27
N ILE A 10 39.93 -1.41 -10.55
CA ILE A 10 39.37 -0.23 -9.86
C ILE A 10 38.07 0.25 -10.53
N LEU A 11 37.85 -0.08 -11.81
CA LEU A 11 36.64 0.34 -12.55
C LEU A 11 35.37 -0.47 -12.22
N GLY A 12 35.48 -1.57 -11.46
CA GLY A 12 34.35 -2.46 -11.14
C GLY A 12 33.47 -2.06 -9.95
N LEU A 13 33.82 -0.98 -9.23
CA LEU A 13 33.14 -0.57 -7.99
C LEU A 13 32.07 0.52 -8.17
N ALA A 14 31.71 0.86 -9.42
CA ALA A 14 30.77 1.96 -9.70
C ALA A 14 29.29 1.59 -9.96
N PRO A 15 28.66 0.49 -9.47
CA PRO A 15 27.21 0.34 -9.57
C PRO A 15 26.55 0.83 -8.28
N ALA A 16 26.62 2.12 -7.95
CA ALA A 16 25.89 2.63 -6.77
C ALA A 16 25.46 4.10 -6.87
N LEU A 17 26.10 4.91 -7.73
CA LEU A 17 25.87 6.36 -7.81
C LEU A 17 24.83 6.74 -8.88
N ALA A 18 23.84 5.88 -9.13
CA ALA A 18 22.69 6.19 -10.00
C ALA A 18 21.36 5.84 -9.33
N GLN A 19 21.37 5.58 -8.01
CA GLN A 19 20.14 5.58 -7.23
C GLN A 19 19.74 7.04 -7.06
N ASP A 20 18.72 7.47 -7.78
CA ASP A 20 18.05 8.75 -7.53
C ASP A 20 17.68 8.79 -6.05
N ALA A 21 18.39 9.60 -5.28
CA ALA A 21 18.08 9.75 -3.87
C ALA A 21 16.71 10.40 -3.77
N PRO A 22 15.78 9.85 -2.96
CA PRO A 22 14.47 10.46 -2.80
C PRO A 22 14.66 11.90 -2.30
N SER A 23 14.18 12.85 -3.09
CA SER A 23 14.23 14.26 -2.76
C SER A 23 13.03 14.65 -1.92
N LEU A 24 13.15 15.71 -1.12
CA LEU A 24 11.99 16.24 -0.40
C LEU A 24 11.26 17.23 -1.28
N TRP A 25 9.95 17.05 -1.40
CA TRP A 25 9.05 17.98 -2.08
C TRP A 25 7.97 18.43 -1.11
N ARG A 26 7.61 19.71 -1.17
CA ARG A 26 6.53 20.28 -0.37
C ARG A 26 5.41 20.71 -1.30
N ASP A 27 4.20 20.28 -0.97
CA ASP A 27 2.99 20.65 -1.66
C ASP A 27 2.71 22.15 -1.49
N PRO A 28 2.60 22.92 -2.58
CA PRO A 28 2.34 24.36 -2.52
C PRO A 28 0.94 24.69 -1.96
N ASP A 29 -0.03 23.80 -2.13
CA ASP A 29 -1.42 24.06 -1.76
C ASP A 29 -1.71 23.59 -0.33
N GLY A 30 -1.27 22.38 0.02
CA GLY A 30 -1.49 21.78 1.35
C GLY A 30 -0.35 21.92 2.35
N GLY A 31 0.84 22.36 1.92
CA GLY A 31 2.02 22.49 2.78
C GLY A 31 2.63 21.17 3.28
N CYS A 32 2.03 20.03 2.91
CA CYS A 32 2.48 18.69 3.24
C CYS A 32 3.85 18.37 2.62
N THR A 33 4.67 17.64 3.37
CA THR A 33 5.97 17.16 2.89
C THR A 33 5.86 15.74 2.33
N TYR A 34 6.50 15.50 1.19
CA TYR A 34 6.57 14.21 0.49
C TYR A 34 8.00 13.84 0.16
N PHE A 35 8.27 12.54 0.06
CA PHE A 35 9.44 12.01 -0.62
C PHE A 35 9.12 11.83 -2.11
N LYS A 36 9.94 12.45 -2.97
CA LYS A 36 9.82 12.38 -4.42
C LYS A 36 10.91 11.48 -4.99
N LEU A 37 10.49 10.46 -5.72
CA LEU A 37 11.36 9.57 -6.47
C LEU A 37 10.83 9.46 -7.91
N GLY A 38 11.53 10.12 -8.85
CA GLY A 38 11.01 10.31 -10.21
C GLY A 38 9.66 11.05 -10.19
N ASP A 39 8.63 10.44 -10.78
CA ASP A 39 7.24 10.96 -10.82
C ASP A 39 6.37 10.45 -9.67
N THR A 40 6.94 9.66 -8.74
CA THR A 40 6.19 9.13 -7.58
C THR A 40 6.37 10.05 -6.38
N LEU A 41 5.25 10.33 -5.70
CA LEU A 41 5.21 11.05 -4.42
C LEU A 41 4.72 10.10 -3.31
N SER A 42 5.50 9.99 -2.24
CA SER A 42 5.16 9.25 -1.03
C SER A 42 5.02 10.20 0.14
N LEU A 43 3.88 10.16 0.85
CA LEU A 43 3.63 11.03 2.00
C LEU A 43 4.66 10.78 3.10
N ARG A 44 5.26 11.85 3.61
CA ARG A 44 6.22 11.75 4.71
C ARG A 44 5.46 11.72 6.04
N TYR A 45 5.81 10.77 6.89
CA TYR A 45 5.31 10.69 8.26
C TYR A 45 6.39 11.13 9.25
N GLN A 46 5.97 11.83 10.29
CA GLN A 46 6.79 12.18 11.45
C GLN A 46 6.93 10.96 12.39
N ARG A 47 7.81 11.07 13.39
CA ARG A 47 8.05 9.99 14.37
C ARG A 47 6.85 9.69 15.26
N ASP A 48 5.94 10.65 15.40
CA ASP A 48 4.67 10.50 16.10
C ASP A 48 3.61 9.76 15.27
N GLY A 49 3.94 9.36 14.03
CA GLY A 49 3.04 8.65 13.12
C GLY A 49 2.10 9.54 12.34
N PHE A 50 2.13 10.87 12.54
CA PHE A 50 1.30 11.80 11.79
C PHE A 50 1.98 12.20 10.48
N PRO A 51 1.20 12.46 9.41
CA PRO A 51 1.77 13.00 8.19
C PRO A 51 2.37 14.37 8.47
N ASP A 52 3.49 14.66 7.81
CA ASP A 52 4.23 15.91 7.95
C ASP A 52 3.52 17.06 7.21
N CYS A 53 2.34 17.41 7.72
CA CYS A 53 1.44 18.42 7.19
C CYS A 53 1.02 19.38 8.31
N PRO A 54 0.76 20.66 7.98
CA PRO A 54 0.33 21.66 8.97
C PRO A 54 -1.01 21.30 9.64
N GLU A 55 -1.92 20.65 8.92
CA GLU A 55 -3.28 20.34 9.40
C GLU A 55 -3.42 18.97 10.08
N ALA A 56 -2.43 18.08 9.94
CA ALA A 56 -2.48 16.73 10.48
C ALA A 56 -2.68 16.68 12.00
N ARG A 57 -2.20 17.70 12.72
CA ARG A 57 -2.37 17.84 14.17
C ARG A 57 -3.65 18.58 14.58
N GLN A 58 -4.34 19.26 13.66
CA GLN A 58 -5.63 19.87 13.98
C GLN A 58 -6.75 18.82 14.01
N GLU A 59 -6.66 17.79 13.18
CA GLU A 59 -7.68 16.74 13.15
C GLU A 59 -7.72 15.87 14.42
N THR A 60 -6.63 15.79 15.19
CA THR A 60 -6.60 15.08 16.48
C THR A 60 -7.28 15.84 17.62
N GLY A 61 -7.63 17.11 17.41
CA GLY A 61 -8.46 17.90 18.34
C GLY A 61 -9.97 17.64 18.20
N ARG A 62 -10.40 16.92 17.15
CA ARG A 62 -11.77 16.39 17.08
C ARG A 62 -11.89 15.22 18.06
N PRO A 63 -13.02 15.08 18.78
CA PRO A 63 -13.27 13.87 19.56
C PRO A 63 -13.05 12.68 18.61
N PRO A 64 -12.29 11.65 19.04
CA PRO A 64 -12.02 10.52 18.18
C PRO A 64 -13.36 9.99 17.69
N MET A 65 -13.58 10.01 16.37
CA MET A 65 -14.57 9.10 15.80
C MET A 65 -14.21 7.71 16.34
N PRO A 66 -15.17 6.91 16.80
CA PRO A 66 -14.88 5.60 17.37
C PRO A 66 -13.99 4.88 16.36
N SER A 67 -12.73 4.68 16.76
CA SER A 67 -11.78 3.91 15.97
C SER A 67 -12.46 2.58 15.72
N VAL A 68 -12.77 2.29 14.46
CA VAL A 68 -13.13 0.93 14.09
C VAL A 68 -11.96 0.08 14.56
N ASP A 69 -12.21 -0.72 15.58
CA ASP A 69 -11.24 -1.52 16.28
C ASP A 69 -10.73 -2.60 15.31
N GLN A 70 -9.76 -2.21 14.46
CA GLN A 70 -9.04 -3.12 13.56
C GLN A 70 -8.11 -4.07 14.34
N THR A 71 -8.13 -4.00 15.68
CA THR A 71 -7.43 -4.90 16.60
C THR A 71 -8.24 -6.15 16.93
N GLY A 72 -9.44 -6.33 16.36
CA GLY A 72 -10.18 -7.58 16.46
C GLY A 72 -9.37 -8.73 15.87
N ALA A 73 -8.76 -9.55 16.74
CA ALA A 73 -8.07 -10.75 16.32
C ALA A 73 -9.04 -11.65 15.54
N VAL A 74 -8.70 -11.99 14.30
CA VAL A 74 -9.51 -12.90 13.46
C VAL A 74 -9.71 -14.20 14.22
N THR A 75 -10.94 -14.47 14.62
CA THR A 75 -11.27 -15.65 15.40
C THR A 75 -11.59 -16.82 14.47
N ARG A 76 -11.56 -18.03 15.03
CA ARG A 76 -11.97 -19.25 14.32
C ARG A 76 -13.44 -19.19 13.90
N ASP A 77 -14.27 -18.46 14.64
CA ASP A 77 -15.69 -18.34 14.35
C ASP A 77 -15.94 -17.39 13.19
N ASP A 78 -15.16 -16.31 13.06
CA ASP A 78 -15.20 -15.42 11.88
C ASP A 78 -14.88 -16.21 10.59
N VAL A 79 -13.87 -17.09 10.64
CA VAL A 79 -13.51 -17.95 9.50
C VAL A 79 -14.62 -18.93 9.16
N ARG A 80 -15.31 -19.49 10.16
CA ARG A 80 -16.46 -20.39 9.94
C ARG A 80 -17.66 -19.67 9.36
N ASP A 81 -17.91 -18.45 9.80
CA ASP A 81 -19.01 -17.62 9.32
C ASP A 81 -18.79 -17.22 7.86
N VAL A 82 -17.57 -16.81 7.51
CA VAL A 82 -17.17 -16.55 6.12
C VAL A 82 -17.32 -17.81 5.27
N THR A 83 -16.90 -18.98 5.77
CA THR A 83 -17.04 -20.26 5.04
C THR A 83 -18.50 -20.57 4.73
N ARG A 84 -19.40 -20.43 5.72
CA ARG A 84 -20.85 -20.63 5.52
C ARG A 84 -21.44 -19.61 4.53
N ALA A 85 -20.98 -18.37 4.56
CA ALA A 85 -21.41 -17.34 3.62
C ALA A 85 -21.00 -17.68 2.17
N ILE A 86 -19.77 -18.15 1.98
CA ILE A 86 -19.25 -18.58 0.67
C ILE A 86 -20.06 -19.76 0.14
N GLU A 87 -20.33 -20.78 0.95
CA GLU A 87 -21.16 -21.92 0.54
C GLU A 87 -22.58 -21.49 0.11
N GLY A 88 -23.18 -20.55 0.86
CA GLY A 88 -24.46 -19.97 0.52
C GLY A 88 -24.43 -19.24 -0.83
N LEU A 89 -23.37 -18.48 -1.09
CA LEU A 89 -23.18 -17.76 -2.35
C LEU A 89 -23.02 -18.73 -3.53
N THR A 90 -22.23 -19.79 -3.37
CA THR A 90 -22.02 -20.81 -4.42
C THR A 90 -23.33 -21.46 -4.82
N ARG A 91 -24.21 -21.79 -3.86
CA ARG A 91 -25.54 -22.35 -4.17
C ARG A 91 -26.41 -21.39 -4.98
N ARG A 92 -26.39 -20.11 -4.65
CA ARG A 92 -27.13 -19.07 -5.41
C ARG A 92 -26.58 -18.90 -6.82
N LEU A 93 -25.26 -18.94 -6.98
CA LEU A 93 -24.62 -18.88 -8.30
C LEU A 93 -25.01 -20.09 -9.17
N ASP A 94 -25.05 -21.28 -8.59
CA ASP A 94 -25.52 -22.48 -9.29
C ASP A 94 -27.00 -22.39 -9.70
N GLU A 95 -27.85 -21.76 -8.88
CA GLU A 95 -29.24 -21.50 -9.22
C GLU A 95 -29.38 -20.54 -10.40
N VAL A 96 -28.66 -19.41 -10.36
CA VAL A 96 -28.61 -18.43 -11.45
C VAL A 96 -28.07 -19.06 -12.74
N LYS A 97 -27.01 -19.86 -12.64
CA LYS A 97 -26.45 -20.58 -13.79
C LYS A 97 -27.48 -21.50 -14.43
N ARG A 98 -28.20 -22.30 -13.63
CA ARG A 98 -29.27 -23.18 -14.13
C ARG A 98 -30.41 -22.39 -14.77
N GLU A 99 -30.75 -21.23 -14.23
CA GLU A 99 -31.75 -20.35 -14.83
C GLU A 99 -31.27 -19.80 -16.18
N PHE A 100 -30.02 -19.37 -16.27
CA PHE A 100 -29.44 -18.89 -17.53
C PHE A 100 -29.39 -20.00 -18.59
N GLU A 101 -28.95 -21.20 -18.23
CA GLU A 101 -28.96 -22.37 -19.13
C GLU A 101 -30.36 -22.79 -19.58
N ARG A 102 -31.39 -22.51 -18.76
CA ARG A 102 -32.79 -22.74 -19.10
C ARG A 102 -33.30 -21.69 -20.09
N ARG A 103 -32.92 -20.42 -19.89
CA ARG A 103 -33.32 -19.30 -20.76
C ARG A 103 -32.58 -19.28 -22.09
N GLY A 104 -31.30 -19.68 -22.12
CA GLY A 104 -30.49 -19.77 -23.34
C GLY A 104 -30.77 -20.99 -24.22
N ARG A 105 -31.74 -21.83 -23.85
CA ARG A 105 -32.22 -22.98 -24.63
C ARG A 105 -33.49 -22.70 -25.45
N TYR A 106 -33.94 -21.44 -25.50
CA TYR A 106 -34.99 -20.94 -26.39
C TYR A 106 -34.40 -20.00 -27.44
#